data_AF-A0A6B2UQ27-F1
#
_entry.id   AF-A0A6B2UQ27-F1
#
_cell.length_a   1.000
_cell.length_b   1.000
_cell.length_c   1.000
_cell.angle_alpha   90.00
_cell.angle_beta   90.00
_cell.angle_gamma   90.00
#
_symmetry.space_group_name_H-M   'P 1'
#
loop_
_entity.id
_entity.type
_entity.pdbx_description
1 polymer ?
#
loop_
_entity_poly.entity_id
_entity_poly.type
_entity_poly.pdbx_seq_one_letter_code
_entity_poly.pdbx_strand_id
1 'polypeptide(L)' 'VFLVGSSGSGKSTFMRLILREERASQGMVHVLGKDLARMSNWKVPHMRRQLGTVFQDFRLLPNKTVAQNVAFA' A
#
# COMPACT_ATOMS: atom_id res chain seq x y z
N VAL A 1 -1.36 11.40 -11.00
CA VAL A 1 -0.58 12.31 -10.12
C VAL A 1 0.80 11.71 -9.93
N PHE A 2 1.86 12.52 -9.96
CA PHE A 2 3.23 12.06 -9.73
C PHE A 2 3.75 12.60 -8.39
N LEU A 3 4.45 11.75 -7.65
CA LEU A 3 5.16 12.13 -6.42
C LEU A 3 6.66 11.96 -6.67
N VAL A 4 7.39 13.06 -6.78
CA VAL A 4 8.84 13.09 -7.10
C VAL A 4 9.63 13.78 -5.98
N GLY A 5 10.89 13.40 -5.82
CA GLY A 5 11.78 13.93 -4.79
C GLY A 5 13.07 13.12 -4.67
N SER A 6 14.10 13.66 -4.03
CA SER A 6 15.40 13.00 -3.81
C SER A 6 15.29 11.70 -3.01
N SER A 7 16.29 10.83 -3.06
CA SER A 7 16.34 9.65 -2.18
C SER A 7 16.24 10.08 -0.71
N GLY A 8 15.49 9.34 0.11
CA GLY A 8 15.24 9.71 1.51
C GLY A 8 14.16 10.78 1.73
N SER A 9 13.58 11.37 0.68
CA SER A 9 12.53 12.39 0.82
C SER A 9 11.17 11.89 1.36
N GLY A 10 11.07 10.65 1.84
CA GLY A 10 9.84 10.10 2.42
C GLY A 10 8.81 9.51 1.44
N LYS A 11 9.13 9.37 0.14
CA LYS A 11 8.19 8.79 -0.85
C LYS A 11 7.70 7.38 -0.48
N SER A 12 8.62 6.52 -0.03
CA SER A 12 8.27 5.15 0.38
C SER A 12 7.42 5.17 1.66
N THR A 13 7.74 6.02 2.63
CA THR A 13 6.94 6.26 3.83
C THR A 13 5.53 6.71 3.47
N PHE A 14 5.38 7.64 2.52
CA PHE A 14 4.08 8.10 2.04
C PHE A 14 3.23 6.95 1.46
N MET A 15 3.82 6.09 0.63
CA MET A 15 3.12 4.91 0.10
C MET A 15 2.73 3.93 1.22
N ARG A 16 3.60 3.71 2.21
CA ARG A 16 3.30 2.87 3.38
C ARG A 16 2.17 3.43 4.24
N LEU A 17 2.04 4.75 4.35
CA LEU A 17 0.92 5.39 5.04
C LEU A 17 -0.41 5.12 4.32
N ILE A 18 -0.44 5.22 2.98
CA ILE A 18 -1.63 4.91 2.16
C ILE A 18 -2.06 3.44 2.35
N LEU A 19 -1.09 2.52 2.32
CA LEU A 19 -1.35 1.08 2.47
C LEU A 19 -1.59 0.66 3.93
N ARG A 20 -1.54 1.61 4.87
CA ARG A 20 -1.63 1.34 6.31
C ARG A 20 -0.58 0.33 6.79
N GLU A 21 0.58 0.31 6.14
CA GLU A 21 1.77 -0.41 6.61
C GLU A 21 2.46 0.35 7.73
N GLU A 22 2.43 1.68 7.66
CA GLU A 22 2.81 2.58 8.75
C GLU A 22 1.59 3.38 9.22
N ARG A 23 1.62 3.82 10.49
CA ARG A 23 0.61 4.71 11.06
C ARG A 23 1.18 6.12 11.12
N ALA A 24 0.40 7.10 10.68
CA ALA A 24 0.77 8.50 10.81
C ALA A 24 0.94 8.85 12.28
N SER A 25 2.07 9.45 12.64
CA SER A 25 2.31 9.91 14.01
C SER A 25 1.39 11.06 14.39
N GLN A 26 1.08 11.94 13.43
CA GLN A 26 0.15 13.07 13.56
C GLN A 26 -0.56 13.32 12.23
N GLY A 27 -1.66 14.07 12.27
CA GLY A 27 -2.48 14.37 11.09
C GLY A 27 -3.48 13.26 10.75
N MET A 28 -4.13 13.40 9.60
CA MET A 28 -5.19 12.49 9.14
C MET A 28 -4.85 11.91 7.77
N VAL A 29 -5.12 10.62 7.60
CA VAL A 29 -4.91 9.92 6.32
C VAL A 29 -6.24 9.27 5.93
N HIS A 30 -6.80 9.73 4.82
CA HIS A 30 -8.03 9.19 4.26
C HIS A 30 -7.73 8.43 2.97
N VAL A 31 -8.15 7.17 2.91
CA VAL A 31 -8.01 6.33 1.72
C VAL A 31 -9.33 5.64 1.45
N LEU A 32 -9.80 5.68 0.20
CA LEU A 32 -11.10 5.15 -0.20
C LEU A 32 -12.26 5.69 0.67
N GLY A 33 -12.20 6.98 1.04
CA GLY A 33 -13.18 7.65 1.89
C GLY A 33 -13.13 7.26 3.37
N LYS A 34 -12.18 6.43 3.80
CA LYS A 34 -12.07 5.94 5.19
C LYS A 34 -10.90 6.62 5.89
N ASP A 35 -11.15 7.14 7.08
CA ASP A 35 -10.08 7.56 7.99
C ASP A 35 -9.32 6.32 8.48
N LEU A 36 -8.05 6.22 8.10
CA LEU A 36 -7.23 5.09 8.46
C LEU A 36 -6.95 5.03 9.96
N ALA A 37 -6.88 6.18 10.65
CA ALA A 37 -6.63 6.24 12.10
C ALA A 37 -7.70 5.47 12.90
N ARG A 38 -8.95 5.55 12.44
CA ARG A 38 -10.13 4.92 13.07
C ARG A 38 -10.42 3.51 12.55
N MET A 39 -9.65 3.02 11.58
CA MET A 39 -9.84 1.68 11.00
C MET A 39 -9.30 0.60 11.93
N SER A 40 -10.11 -0.41 12.24
CA SER A 40 -9.67 -1.60 12.96
C SER A 40 -8.70 -2.43 12.11
N ASN A 41 -7.68 -3.02 12.75
CA ASN A 41 -6.64 -3.78 12.05
C ASN A 41 -7.21 -4.93 11.19
N TRP A 42 -8.30 -5.57 11.61
CA TRP A 42 -8.94 -6.65 10.85
C TRP A 42 -9.59 -6.19 9.54
N LYS A 43 -9.94 -4.89 9.40
CA LYS A 43 -10.48 -4.31 8.17
C LYS A 43 -9.38 -3.95 7.16
N VAL A 44 -8.12 -3.84 7.62
CA VAL A 44 -6.99 -3.41 6.77
C VAL A 44 -6.76 -4.36 5.57
N PRO A 45 -6.77 -5.70 5.72
CA PRO A 45 -6.62 -6.60 4.57
C PRO A 45 -7.74 -6.45 3.53
N HIS A 46 -8.97 -6.15 3.95
CA HIS A 46 -10.08 -5.92 3.04
C HIS A 46 -9.92 -4.59 2.28
N MET A 47 -9.48 -3.52 2.95
CA MET A 47 -9.15 -2.26 2.30
C MET A 47 -8.00 -2.42 1.29
N ARG A 48 -6.94 -3.15 1.64
CA ARG A 48 -5.79 -3.39 0.73
C ARG A 48 -6.20 -4.12 -0.54
N ARG A 49 -7.17 -5.03 -0.49
CA ARG A 49 -7.75 -5.68 -1.68
C ARG A 49 -8.46 -4.71 -2.63
N GLN A 50 -8.83 -3.52 -2.17
CA GLN A 50 -9.40 -2.46 -3.01
C GLN A 50 -8.31 -1.55 -3.64
N LEU A 51 -7.03 -1.79 -3.34
CA LEU A 51 -5.89 -0.99 -3.80
C LEU A 51 -4.91 -1.87 -4.59
N GLY A 52 -4.89 -1.72 -5.91
CA GLY A 52 -3.83 -2.28 -6.74
C GLY A 52 -2.51 -1.58 -6.46
N THR A 53 -1.48 -2.32 -6.04
CA THR A 53 -0.17 -1.76 -5.68
C THR A 53 0.95 -2.51 -6.40
N VAL A 54 1.88 -1.77 -6.98
CA VAL A 54 3.13 -2.31 -7.55
C VAL A 54 4.30 -1.87 -6.67
N PHE A 55 5.07 -2.82 -6.15
CA PHE A 55 6.19 -2.56 -5.24
C PHE A 55 7.51 -2.35 -6.01
N GLN A 56 8.43 -1.57 -5.43
CA GLN A 56 9.77 -1.37 -5.99
C GLN A 56 10.56 -2.69 -6.06
N ASP A 57 10.48 -3.49 -5.01
CA ASP A 57 10.96 -4.87 -5.02
C ASP A 57 9.83 -5.76 -5.52
N PHE A 58 10.03 -6.39 -6.68
CA PHE A 58 9.01 -7.25 -7.28
C PHE A 58 8.67 -8.42 -6.36
N ARG A 59 7.47 -8.42 -5.80
CA ARG A 59 6.95 -9.48 -4.92
C ARG A 59 6.22 -10.57 -5.70
N LEU A 60 6.88 -11.12 -6.71
CA LEU A 60 6.35 -12.25 -7.48
C LEU A 60 6.51 -13.55 -6.68
N LEU A 61 5.58 -14.48 -6.90
CA LEU A 61 5.67 -15.84 -6.39
C LEU A 61 6.66 -16.62 -7.28
N PRO A 62 7.85 -16.99 -6.76
CA PRO A 62 8.96 -17.51 -7.58
C PRO A 62 8.65 -18.87 -8.22
N ASN A 63 7.77 -19.66 -7.58
CA ASN A 63 7.38 -20.99 -8.04
C ASN A 63 6.13 -20.97 -8.92
N LYS A 64 5.79 -19.84 -9.54
CA LYS A 64 4.60 -19.67 -10.38
C LYS A 64 4.94 -19.01 -11.70
N THR A 65 4.22 -19.38 -12.75
CA THR A 65 4.32 -18.69 -14.05
C THR A 65 3.75 -17.27 -13.97
N VAL A 66 3.98 -16.46 -15.01
CA VAL A 66 3.42 -15.11 -15.12
C VAL A 66 1.89 -15.15 -15.03
N ALA A 67 1.23 -16.02 -15.79
CA ALA A 67 -0.22 -16.17 -15.77
C ALA A 67 -0.75 -16.59 -14.38
N GLN A 68 -0.03 -17.46 -13.68
CA GLN A 68 -0.39 -17.89 -12.32
C GLN A 68 -0.19 -16.79 -11.27
N ASN A 69 0.81 -15.91 -11.44
CA ASN A 69 1.00 -14.75 -10.57
C ASN A 69 -0.16 -13.74 -10.72
N VAL A 70 -0.56 -13.47 -11.97
CA VAL A 70 -1.68 -12.56 -12.27
C VAL A 70 -3.02 -13.14 -11.81
N ALA A 71 -3.24 -14.45 -11.97
CA ALA A 71 -4.48 -15.09 -11.54
C ALA A 71 -4.62 -15.27 -10.01
N PHE A 72 -3.50 -15.19 -9.27
CA PHE A 72 -3.51 -15.21 -7.80
C PHE A 72 -3.76 -13.82 -7.21
N ALA A 73 -3.37 -12.76 -7.92
CA ALA A 73 -3.56 -11.37 -7.54
C ALA A 73 -5.02 -10.93 -7.72
#